data_AF-A0A382ZN48-F1
#
_entry.id   AF-A0A382ZN48-F1
#
_cell.length_a   1.000
_cell.length_b   1.000
_cell.length_c   1.000
_cell.angle_alpha   90.00
_cell.angle_beta   90.00
_cell.angle_gamma   90.00
#
_symmetry.space_group_name_H-M   'P 1'
#
loop_
_entity.id
_entity.type
_entity.pdbx_description
1 polymer ?
#
loop_
_entity_poly.entity_id
_entity_poly.type
_entity_poly.pdbx_seq_one_letter_code
_entity_poly.pdbx_strand_id
1 'polypeptide(L)'
;SSDTTAEAYLRQRATHGLECRFSPKTPSKERQAEYFSRLDMELDVICKMGFEGYFLIVADFISWARDNAIPVGPGRGSGAGSLAAYGLGITDIDPIAHDLLFERFLNPERISMPDFDVDFCIEGRDRVIDYVTTRYGQERVSQIITHGSMAARAVVRDVGRVLSMSYGYVDRIAKLIPFEPGITLDEALEKNEELQQLCKNEEEVRELIDLARSLEGLVRNVGTHAGGVVIAPEPLTNFMPLYCEPGGISLTQLDK
;
A
#
# COMPACT_ATOMS: atom_id res chain seq x y z
N SER A 1 -28.68 -4.89 22.53
CA SER A 1 -28.32 -3.47 22.75
C SER A 1 -28.33 -2.84 21.37
N SER A 2 -29.23 -1.88 21.12
CA SER A 2 -29.56 -1.30 19.79
C SER A 2 -28.63 -1.67 18.64
N ASP A 3 -29.11 -2.53 17.73
CA ASP A 3 -28.44 -2.80 16.44
C ASP A 3 -28.49 -1.52 15.59
N THR A 4 -27.57 -0.60 15.87
CA THR A 4 -27.32 0.57 15.03
C THR A 4 -26.72 0.07 13.72
N THR A 5 -27.34 0.39 12.59
CA THR A 5 -26.82 0.02 11.27
C THR A 5 -25.45 0.67 11.04
N ALA A 6 -24.62 0.07 10.17
CA ALA A 6 -23.31 0.64 9.82
C ALA A 6 -23.44 2.07 9.28
N GLU A 7 -24.48 2.33 8.48
CA GLU A 7 -24.83 3.69 8.02
C GLU A 7 -25.11 4.64 9.20
N ALA A 8 -26.00 4.27 10.11
CA ALA A 8 -26.36 5.14 11.23
C ALA A 8 -25.14 5.43 12.13
N TYR A 9 -24.28 4.43 12.32
CA TYR A 9 -23.05 4.59 13.09
C TYR A 9 -22.03 5.48 12.38
N LEU A 10 -21.85 5.31 11.06
CA LEU A 10 -20.99 6.18 10.24
C LEU A 10 -21.43 7.64 10.34
N ARG A 11 -22.72 7.91 10.10
CA ARG A 11 -23.28 9.27 10.16
C ARG A 11 -23.03 9.88 11.53
N GLN A 12 -23.38 9.17 12.60
CA GLN A 12 -23.17 9.63 13.97
C GLN A 12 -21.69 9.98 14.26
N ARG A 13 -20.77 9.09 13.88
CA ARG A 13 -19.33 9.28 14.14
C ARG A 13 -18.74 10.43 13.33
N ALA A 14 -19.11 10.56 12.05
CA ALA A 14 -18.62 11.61 11.18
C ALA A 14 -19.15 13.00 11.60
N THR A 15 -20.44 13.10 11.95
CA THR A 15 -21.05 14.33 12.47
C THR A 15 -20.38 14.76 13.78
N HIS A 16 -20.26 13.84 14.74
CA HIS A 16 -19.64 14.15 16.02
C HIS A 16 -18.17 14.57 15.87
N GLY A 17 -17.40 13.86 15.04
CA GLY A 17 -16.01 14.19 14.82
C GLY A 17 -15.83 15.54 14.12
N LEU A 18 -16.71 15.89 13.18
CA LEU A 18 -16.74 17.22 12.57
C LEU A 18 -17.02 18.33 13.61
N GLU A 19 -17.99 18.11 14.51
CA GLU A 19 -18.26 19.05 15.62
C GLU A 19 -17.04 19.24 16.51
N CYS A 20 -16.29 18.17 16.81
CA CYS A 20 -15.04 18.26 17.57
C CYS A 20 -13.97 19.09 16.85
N ARG A 21 -13.88 19.00 15.51
CA ARG A 21 -12.92 19.79 14.71
C ARG A 21 -13.18 21.30 14.75
N PHE A 22 -14.42 21.73 15.06
CA PHE A 22 -14.73 23.15 15.26
C PHE A 22 -14.19 23.72 16.58
N SER A 23 -13.68 22.92 17.50
CA SER A 23 -13.04 23.40 18.73
C SER A 23 -11.54 23.61 18.52
N PRO A 24 -10.93 24.75 18.90
CA PRO A 24 -11.43 25.77 19.83
C PRO A 24 -12.12 26.99 19.20
N LYS A 25 -12.18 27.09 17.86
CA LYS A 25 -12.78 28.23 17.14
C LYS A 25 -13.96 27.79 16.31
N THR A 26 -15.15 27.94 16.89
CA THR A 26 -16.39 27.64 16.19
C THR A 26 -16.57 28.58 14.98
N PRO A 27 -16.71 28.04 13.76
CA PRO A 27 -16.93 28.87 12.57
C PRO A 27 -18.30 29.56 12.61
N SER A 28 -18.52 30.54 11.73
CA SER A 28 -19.83 31.21 11.62
C SER A 28 -20.93 30.20 11.31
N LYS A 29 -22.19 30.53 11.65
CA LYS A 29 -23.33 29.63 11.38
C LYS A 29 -23.46 29.27 9.89
N GLU A 30 -23.18 30.23 9.02
CA GLU A 30 -23.18 30.04 7.57
C GLU A 30 -22.14 28.99 7.15
N ARG A 31 -20.94 29.09 7.70
CA ARG A 31 -19.86 28.15 7.41
C ARG A 31 -20.11 26.79 8.05
N GLN A 32 -20.72 26.72 9.23
CA GLN A 32 -21.18 25.42 9.77
C GLN A 32 -22.20 24.75 8.84
N ALA A 33 -23.17 25.51 8.32
CA ALA A 33 -24.16 24.99 7.40
C ALA A 33 -23.53 24.45 6.10
N GLU A 34 -22.50 25.13 5.57
CA GLU A 34 -21.70 24.64 4.44
C GLU A 34 -21.05 23.28 4.72
N TYR A 35 -20.40 23.13 5.88
CA TYR A 35 -19.73 21.89 6.26
C TYR A 35 -20.74 20.74 6.47
N PHE A 36 -21.83 20.97 7.20
CA PHE A 36 -22.84 19.94 7.40
C PHE A 36 -23.55 19.56 6.10
N SER A 37 -23.84 20.53 5.22
CA SER A 37 -24.41 20.25 3.91
C SER A 37 -23.46 19.41 3.04
N ARG A 38 -22.16 19.69 3.08
CA ARG A 38 -21.16 18.88 2.39
C ARG A 38 -21.08 17.47 2.99
N LEU A 39 -21.02 17.38 4.32
CA LEU A 39 -20.94 16.10 5.03
C LEU A 39 -22.13 15.20 4.71
N ASP A 40 -23.36 15.74 4.74
CA ASP A 40 -24.58 14.98 4.44
C ASP A 40 -24.57 14.45 3.01
N MET A 41 -24.17 15.27 2.03
CA MET A 41 -24.02 14.85 0.64
C MET A 41 -23.00 13.71 0.50
N GLU A 42 -21.82 13.83 1.13
CA GLU A 42 -20.80 12.78 1.07
C GLU A 42 -21.29 11.47 1.72
N LEU A 43 -21.90 11.57 2.91
CA LEU A 43 -22.44 10.41 3.62
C LEU A 43 -23.52 9.69 2.81
N ASP A 44 -24.39 10.43 2.13
CA ASP A 44 -25.40 9.86 1.23
C ASP A 44 -24.76 9.08 0.08
N VAL A 45 -23.71 9.63 -0.54
CA VAL A 45 -22.98 8.93 -1.61
C VAL A 45 -22.29 7.68 -1.07
N ILE A 46 -21.59 7.79 0.07
CA ILE A 46 -20.87 6.67 0.70
C ILE A 46 -21.82 5.51 1.02
N CYS A 47 -22.95 5.80 1.67
CA CYS A 47 -23.94 4.78 2.04
C CYS A 47 -24.65 4.20 0.82
N LYS A 48 -24.97 5.03 -0.18
CA LYS A 48 -25.58 4.55 -1.44
C LYS A 48 -24.66 3.60 -2.20
N MET A 49 -23.35 3.80 -2.11
CA MET A 49 -22.35 2.94 -2.75
C MET A 49 -21.95 1.72 -1.89
N GLY A 50 -22.40 1.64 -0.63
CA GLY A 50 -22.11 0.52 0.27
C GLY A 50 -20.70 0.55 0.88
N PHE A 51 -20.10 1.74 1.01
CA PHE A 51 -18.73 1.90 1.54
C PHE A 51 -18.69 2.30 3.03
N GLU A 52 -19.81 2.26 3.75
CA GLU A 52 -19.87 2.63 5.16
C GLU A 52 -18.94 1.78 6.03
N GLY A 53 -18.88 0.46 5.79
CA GLY A 53 -17.99 -0.44 6.51
C GLY A 53 -16.52 -0.13 6.25
N TYR A 54 -16.17 0.24 5.01
CA TYR A 54 -14.79 0.58 4.65
C TYR A 54 -14.30 1.82 5.41
N PHE A 55 -15.08 2.90 5.43
CA PHE A 55 -14.74 4.12 6.17
C PHE A 55 -14.60 3.85 7.67
N LEU A 56 -15.50 3.03 8.24
CA LEU A 56 -15.45 2.69 9.67
C LEU A 56 -14.22 1.86 10.03
N ILE A 57 -13.84 0.88 9.19
CA ILE A 57 -12.64 0.07 9.40
C ILE A 57 -11.39 0.95 9.33
N VAL A 58 -11.29 1.84 8.33
CA VAL A 58 -10.15 2.75 8.19
C VAL A 58 -10.05 3.72 9.37
N ALA A 59 -11.17 4.30 9.79
CA ALA A 59 -11.21 5.18 10.96
C ALA A 59 -10.80 4.46 12.25
N ASP A 60 -11.18 3.19 12.43
CA ASP A 60 -10.91 2.40 13.63
C ASP A 60 -9.40 2.21 13.86
N PHE A 61 -8.67 1.67 12.87
CA PHE A 61 -7.24 1.41 13.07
C PHE A 61 -6.40 2.70 13.08
N ILE A 62 -6.83 3.76 12.39
CA ILE A 62 -6.18 5.08 12.48
C ILE A 62 -6.35 5.68 13.87
N SER A 63 -7.56 5.65 14.42
CA SER A 63 -7.83 6.12 15.78
C SER A 63 -7.00 5.33 16.79
N TRP A 64 -7.01 4.00 16.68
CA TRP A 64 -6.23 3.13 17.56
C TRP A 64 -4.73 3.45 17.47
N ALA A 65 -4.19 3.67 16.28
CA ALA A 65 -2.78 4.01 16.10
C ALA A 65 -2.43 5.31 16.84
N ARG A 66 -3.25 6.37 16.68
CA ARG A 66 -3.05 7.64 17.40
C ARG A 66 -3.14 7.47 18.91
N ASP A 67 -4.14 6.74 19.41
CA ASP A 67 -4.34 6.48 20.84
C ASP A 67 -3.15 5.69 21.45
N ASN A 68 -2.42 4.93 20.63
CA ASN A 68 -1.25 4.14 21.01
C ASN A 68 0.08 4.81 20.67
N ALA A 69 0.07 6.14 20.46
CA ALA A 69 1.23 6.97 20.16
C ALA A 69 2.01 6.53 18.90
N ILE A 70 1.31 5.98 17.92
CA ILE A 70 1.87 5.66 16.60
C ILE A 70 1.56 6.83 15.66
N PRO A 71 2.57 7.56 15.16
CA PRO A 71 2.35 8.64 14.22
C PRO A 71 1.70 8.13 12.93
N VAL A 72 0.62 8.79 12.53
CA VAL A 72 -0.09 8.57 11.27
C VAL A 72 0.11 9.81 10.39
N GLY A 73 0.37 9.60 9.10
CA GLY A 73 0.46 10.69 8.14
C GLY A 73 -0.87 11.48 8.05
N PRO A 74 -0.84 12.74 7.56
CA PRO A 74 -2.04 13.59 7.48
C PRO A 74 -3.11 13.12 6.48
N GLY A 75 -2.89 11.97 5.81
CA GLY A 75 -3.63 11.48 4.67
C GLY A 75 -2.99 11.90 3.35
N ARG A 76 -2.85 10.96 2.41
CA ARG A 76 -2.40 11.24 1.03
C ARG A 76 -3.48 10.84 0.01
N GLY A 77 -3.23 11.20 -1.25
CA GLY A 77 -4.10 10.84 -2.36
C GLY A 77 -5.42 11.63 -2.37
N SER A 78 -6.42 11.08 -3.05
CA SER A 78 -7.73 11.72 -3.21
C SER A 78 -8.55 11.72 -1.93
N GLY A 79 -8.27 10.82 -0.98
CA GLY A 79 -8.99 10.71 0.31
C GLY A 79 -9.01 12.00 1.14
N ALA A 80 -8.01 12.88 0.98
CA ALA A 80 -7.98 14.20 1.61
C ALA A 80 -9.14 15.13 1.19
N GLY A 81 -9.80 14.85 0.06
CA GLY A 81 -10.95 15.61 -0.41
C GLY A 81 -12.30 15.27 0.24
N SER A 82 -12.33 14.26 1.12
CA SER A 82 -13.56 13.86 1.83
C SER A 82 -13.68 14.53 3.20
N LEU A 83 -14.76 15.28 3.39
CA LEU A 83 -15.13 15.83 4.68
C LEU A 83 -15.58 14.74 5.66
N ALA A 84 -16.18 13.65 5.17
CA ALA A 84 -16.45 12.48 6.01
C ALA A 84 -15.15 11.86 6.56
N ALA A 85 -14.10 11.75 5.73
CA ALA A 85 -12.79 11.29 6.18
C ALA A 85 -12.16 12.25 7.20
N TYR A 86 -12.26 13.56 6.98
CA TYR A 86 -11.79 14.57 7.93
C TYR A 86 -12.52 14.50 9.28
N GLY A 87 -13.85 14.36 9.26
CA GLY A 87 -14.69 14.23 10.44
C GLY A 87 -14.40 12.95 11.23
N LEU A 88 -14.22 11.82 10.56
CA LEU A 88 -13.82 10.56 11.21
C LEU A 88 -12.37 10.55 11.72
N GLY A 89 -11.59 11.58 11.37
CA GLY A 89 -10.18 11.64 11.67
C GLY A 89 -9.31 10.75 10.79
N ILE A 90 -9.81 10.23 9.67
CA ILE A 90 -8.97 9.50 8.70
C ILE A 90 -7.92 10.46 8.11
N THR A 91 -8.32 11.70 7.83
CA THR A 91 -7.45 12.77 7.33
C THR A 91 -7.41 13.93 8.32
N ASP A 92 -6.32 14.70 8.28
CA ASP A 92 -6.13 15.88 9.13
C ASP A 92 -6.21 17.21 8.35
N ILE A 93 -6.48 17.14 7.05
CA ILE A 93 -6.61 18.28 6.15
C ILE A 93 -8.08 18.65 6.01
N ASP A 94 -8.42 19.92 6.25
CA ASP A 94 -9.77 20.46 6.02
C ASP A 94 -10.03 20.63 4.51
N PRO A 95 -10.92 19.83 3.90
CA PRO A 95 -11.13 19.88 2.45
C PRO A 95 -11.81 21.17 1.99
N ILE A 96 -12.68 21.78 2.81
CA ILE A 96 -13.38 23.02 2.45
C ILE A 96 -12.42 24.20 2.51
N ALA A 97 -11.53 24.25 3.51
CA ALA A 97 -10.53 25.32 3.62
C ALA A 97 -9.51 25.31 2.48
N HIS A 98 -9.33 24.17 1.81
CA HIS A 98 -8.34 23.97 0.75
C HIS A 98 -8.96 23.68 -0.63
N ASP A 99 -10.26 23.90 -0.80
CA ASP A 99 -11.01 23.69 -2.06
C ASP A 99 -10.80 22.28 -2.66
N LEU A 100 -10.71 21.26 -1.79
CA LEU A 100 -10.53 19.87 -2.18
C LEU A 100 -11.88 19.22 -2.53
N LEU A 101 -11.90 18.49 -3.64
CA LEU A 101 -13.11 17.89 -4.21
C LEU A 101 -13.27 16.43 -3.79
N PHE A 102 -14.45 16.08 -3.26
CA PHE A 102 -14.83 14.73 -2.87
C PHE A 102 -15.01 13.83 -4.09
N GLU A 103 -15.49 14.40 -5.19
CA GLU A 103 -15.78 13.69 -6.44
C GLU A 103 -14.51 13.15 -7.11
N ARG A 104 -13.33 13.67 -6.74
CA ARG A 104 -12.03 13.10 -7.11
C ARG A 104 -11.70 11.83 -6.33
N PHE A 105 -12.24 11.68 -5.13
CA PHE A 105 -12.08 10.50 -4.30
C PHE A 105 -13.12 9.45 -4.63
N LEU A 106 -14.40 9.84 -4.59
CA LEU A 106 -15.52 8.95 -4.78
C LEU A 106 -16.51 9.61 -5.75
N ASN A 107 -16.63 9.02 -6.94
CA ASN A 107 -17.56 9.50 -7.96
C ASN A 107 -18.74 8.54 -8.09
N PRO A 108 -19.98 8.96 -7.78
CA PRO A 108 -21.15 8.09 -7.94
C PRO A 108 -21.42 7.63 -9.38
N GLU A 109 -20.91 8.33 -10.40
CA GLU A 109 -21.03 7.93 -11.81
C GLU A 109 -19.98 6.87 -12.22
N ARG A 110 -18.94 6.67 -11.40
CA ARG A 110 -17.89 5.69 -11.62
C ARG A 110 -17.69 4.86 -10.36
N ILE A 111 -18.25 3.65 -10.36
CA ILE A 111 -18.03 2.68 -9.27
C ILE A 111 -16.56 2.24 -9.31
N SER A 112 -15.70 2.95 -8.61
CA SER A 112 -14.33 2.56 -8.28
C SER A 112 -14.22 2.42 -6.77
N MET A 113 -13.46 1.42 -6.33
CA MET A 113 -13.18 1.22 -4.92
C MET A 113 -12.41 2.44 -4.38
N PRO A 114 -12.86 3.06 -3.28
CA PRO A 114 -12.09 4.11 -2.63
C PRO A 114 -10.79 3.53 -2.07
N ASP A 115 -9.68 4.26 -2.22
CA ASP A 115 -8.38 3.87 -1.68
C ASP A 115 -7.83 5.01 -0.81
N PHE A 116 -7.69 4.76 0.49
CA PHE A 116 -7.02 5.64 1.43
C PHE A 116 -5.55 5.23 1.53
N ASP A 117 -4.67 6.05 0.97
CA ASP A 117 -3.23 5.94 1.19
C ASP A 117 -2.87 6.38 2.62
N VAL A 118 -2.89 5.43 3.56
CA VAL A 118 -2.57 5.67 4.98
C VAL A 118 -1.12 5.27 5.28
N ASP A 119 -0.33 6.24 5.72
CA ASP A 119 1.05 6.00 6.15
C ASP A 119 1.15 5.86 7.66
N PHE A 120 1.84 4.80 8.08
CA PHE A 120 2.28 4.60 9.46
C PHE A 120 3.79 4.74 9.54
N CYS A 121 4.29 5.23 10.67
CA CYS A 121 5.71 5.12 10.99
C CYS A 121 6.16 3.66 10.95
N ILE A 122 7.33 3.37 10.35
CA ILE A 122 7.87 2.01 10.18
C ILE A 122 7.90 1.24 11.51
N GLU A 123 8.33 1.89 12.59
CA GLU A 123 8.42 1.27 13.93
C GLU A 123 7.05 0.93 14.54
N GLY A 124 5.99 1.63 14.14
CA GLY A 124 4.63 1.43 14.66
C GLY A 124 3.76 0.54 13.78
N ARG A 125 4.16 0.29 12.54
CA ARG A 125 3.37 -0.45 11.53
C ARG A 125 2.96 -1.83 12.03
N ASP A 126 3.91 -2.62 12.53
CA ASP A 126 3.64 -4.02 12.91
C ASP A 126 2.61 -4.08 14.05
N ARG A 127 2.66 -3.13 14.99
CA ARG A 127 1.65 -3.01 16.06
C ARG A 127 0.24 -2.74 15.52
N VAL A 128 0.11 -1.95 14.46
CA VAL A 128 -1.19 -1.71 13.81
C VAL A 128 -1.68 -2.98 13.11
N ILE A 129 -0.79 -3.72 12.44
CA ILE A 129 -1.12 -5.01 11.82
C ILE A 129 -1.61 -6.00 12.87
N ASP A 130 -0.92 -6.09 14.01
CA ASP A 130 -1.31 -6.96 15.12
C ASP A 130 -2.68 -6.57 15.69
N TYR A 131 -2.95 -5.27 15.83
CA TYR A 131 -4.26 -4.77 16.24
C TYR A 131 -5.36 -5.18 15.26
N VAL A 132 -5.18 -4.90 13.97
CA VAL A 132 -6.15 -5.26 12.93
C VAL A 132 -6.37 -6.78 12.91
N THR A 133 -5.31 -7.55 12.99
CA THR A 133 -5.37 -9.03 13.02
C THR A 133 -6.17 -9.53 14.23
N THR A 134 -5.94 -8.94 15.41
CA THR A 134 -6.66 -9.30 16.64
C THR A 134 -8.13 -8.84 16.60
N ARG A 135 -8.39 -7.66 16.01
CA ARG A 135 -9.70 -7.02 15.95
C ARG A 135 -10.65 -7.68 14.96
N TYR A 136 -10.15 -8.03 13.78
CA TYR A 136 -10.95 -8.56 12.66
C TYR A 136 -10.81 -10.08 12.46
N GLY A 137 -9.87 -10.71 13.17
CA GLY A 137 -9.68 -12.16 13.21
C GLY A 137 -8.49 -12.64 12.37
N GLN A 138 -7.69 -13.53 12.94
CA GLN A 138 -6.47 -14.07 12.32
C GLN A 138 -6.70 -14.75 10.98
N GLU A 139 -7.83 -15.43 10.82
CA GLU A 139 -8.22 -16.11 9.58
C GLU A 139 -8.70 -15.16 8.46
N ARG A 140 -8.97 -13.90 8.80
CA ARG A 140 -9.56 -12.89 7.90
C ARG A 140 -8.59 -11.79 7.52
N VAL A 141 -7.44 -11.72 8.18
CA VAL A 141 -6.42 -10.69 7.97
C VAL A 141 -5.11 -11.34 7.58
N SER A 142 -4.48 -10.82 6.51
CA SER A 142 -3.18 -11.30 6.04
C SER A 142 -2.41 -10.18 5.35
N GLN A 143 -1.08 -10.29 5.34
CA GLN A 143 -0.25 -9.39 4.57
C GLN A 143 -0.15 -9.83 3.11
N ILE A 144 0.00 -8.88 2.21
CA ILE A 144 0.14 -9.15 0.78
C ILE A 144 1.53 -9.73 0.50
N ILE A 145 1.62 -10.75 -0.35
CA ILE A 145 2.90 -11.29 -0.82
C ILE A 145 3.59 -10.36 -1.81
N THR A 146 4.92 -10.39 -1.83
CA THR A 146 5.70 -9.81 -2.92
C THR A 146 6.56 -10.88 -3.56
N HIS A 147 6.66 -10.83 -4.88
CA HIS A 147 7.53 -11.70 -5.66
C HIS A 147 8.81 -10.95 -6.01
N GLY A 148 9.93 -11.40 -5.44
CA GLY A 148 11.25 -10.91 -5.81
C GLY A 148 11.71 -11.55 -7.10
N SER A 149 11.91 -10.75 -8.15
CA SER A 149 12.45 -11.21 -9.43
C SER A 149 13.97 -11.11 -9.50
N MET A 150 14.57 -11.86 -10.42
CA MET A 150 16.01 -11.80 -10.71
C MET A 150 16.34 -10.56 -11.54
N ALA A 151 16.61 -9.43 -10.87
CA ALA A 151 17.05 -8.20 -11.53
C ALA A 151 18.43 -8.36 -12.19
N ALA A 152 18.72 -7.59 -13.26
CA ALA A 152 19.94 -7.65 -14.08
C ALA A 152 21.24 -7.88 -13.27
N ARG A 153 21.50 -7.05 -12.25
CA ARG A 153 22.69 -7.18 -11.40
C ARG A 153 22.69 -8.42 -10.52
N ALA A 154 21.54 -8.84 -10.04
CA ALA A 154 21.40 -10.01 -9.18
C ALA A 154 21.57 -11.31 -9.98
N VAL A 155 20.95 -11.39 -11.17
CA VAL A 155 21.03 -12.57 -12.04
C VAL A 155 22.47 -12.84 -12.50
N VAL A 156 23.23 -11.81 -12.85
CA VAL A 156 24.66 -11.95 -13.20
C VAL A 156 25.47 -12.51 -12.03
N ARG A 157 25.21 -12.05 -10.81
CA ARG A 157 25.89 -12.58 -9.61
C ARG A 157 25.52 -14.03 -9.31
N ASP A 158 24.27 -14.41 -9.53
CA ASP A 158 23.80 -15.76 -9.26
C ASP A 158 24.31 -16.75 -10.32
N VAL A 159 24.28 -16.40 -11.61
CA VAL A 159 24.83 -17.23 -12.70
C VAL A 159 26.35 -17.38 -12.56
N GLY A 160 27.08 -16.28 -12.28
CA GLY A 160 28.53 -16.34 -12.10
C GLY A 160 28.94 -17.25 -10.93
N ARG A 161 28.12 -17.33 -9.87
CA ARG A 161 28.34 -18.29 -8.78
C ARG A 161 28.19 -19.74 -9.23
N VAL A 162 27.17 -20.03 -10.04
CA VAL A 162 26.93 -21.39 -10.57
C VAL A 162 28.05 -21.81 -11.53
N LEU A 163 28.53 -20.89 -12.36
CA LEU A 163 29.68 -21.08 -13.24
C LEU A 163 31.03 -21.15 -12.50
N SER A 164 31.03 -21.08 -11.16
CA SER A 164 32.23 -21.11 -10.30
C SER A 164 33.24 -20.00 -10.61
N MET A 165 32.77 -18.87 -11.14
CA MET A 165 33.59 -17.68 -11.37
C MET A 165 33.90 -17.00 -10.03
N SER A 166 35.05 -16.33 -9.94
CA SER A 166 35.43 -15.66 -8.69
C SER A 166 34.47 -14.51 -8.36
N TYR A 167 34.06 -14.39 -7.09
CA TYR A 167 33.09 -13.37 -6.65
C TYR A 167 33.52 -11.94 -7.03
N GLY A 168 34.81 -11.61 -6.85
CA GLY A 168 35.33 -10.28 -7.17
C GLY A 168 35.25 -9.95 -8.66
N TYR A 169 35.46 -10.95 -9.52
CA TYR A 169 35.36 -10.78 -10.97
C TYR A 169 33.90 -10.60 -11.42
N VAL A 170 32.98 -11.42 -10.89
CA VAL A 170 31.54 -11.29 -11.19
C VAL A 170 30.96 -9.98 -10.66
N ASP A 171 31.36 -9.55 -9.45
CA ASP A 171 30.89 -8.28 -8.89
C ASP A 171 31.39 -7.07 -9.70
N ARG A 172 32.60 -7.15 -10.28
CA ARG A 172 33.10 -6.14 -11.22
C ARG A 172 32.19 -6.04 -12.45
N ILE A 173 31.83 -7.17 -13.06
CA ILE A 173 30.93 -7.21 -14.23
C ILE A 173 29.55 -6.66 -13.85
N ALA A 174 28.98 -7.11 -12.72
CA ALA A 174 27.66 -6.67 -12.27
C ALA A 174 27.60 -5.16 -11.95
N LYS A 175 28.72 -4.53 -11.57
CA LYS A 175 28.81 -3.08 -11.34
C LYS A 175 28.79 -2.25 -12.62
N LEU A 176 29.12 -2.85 -13.78
CA LEU A 176 29.04 -2.17 -15.09
C LEU A 176 27.59 -1.93 -15.53
N ILE A 177 26.66 -2.77 -15.08
CA ILE A 177 25.23 -2.57 -15.33
C ILE A 177 24.78 -1.31 -14.59
N PRO A 178 24.19 -0.29 -15.24
CA PRO A 178 23.74 0.94 -14.58
C PRO A 178 22.78 0.71 -13.40
N PHE A 179 22.75 1.62 -12.43
CA PHE A 179 21.82 1.56 -11.29
C PHE A 179 20.55 2.34 -11.61
N GLU A 180 19.70 1.75 -12.44
CA GLU A 180 18.43 2.33 -12.87
C GLU A 180 17.28 1.38 -12.52
N PRO A 181 16.15 1.89 -12.00
CA PRO A 181 14.97 1.06 -11.75
C PRO A 181 14.49 0.38 -13.04
N GLY A 182 14.36 -0.95 -13.01
CA GLY A 182 13.82 -1.72 -14.14
C GLY A 182 14.78 -1.97 -15.30
N ILE A 183 16.07 -1.65 -15.17
CA ILE A 183 17.05 -1.90 -16.24
C ILE A 183 17.16 -3.39 -16.58
N THR A 184 17.19 -3.69 -17.88
CA THR A 184 17.43 -5.02 -18.43
C THR A 184 18.90 -5.23 -18.81
N LEU A 185 19.34 -6.49 -18.96
CA LEU A 185 20.68 -6.80 -19.45
C LEU A 185 20.93 -6.27 -20.87
N ASP A 186 19.90 -6.25 -21.70
CA ASP A 186 19.95 -5.75 -23.08
C ASP A 186 20.24 -4.25 -23.10
N GLU A 187 19.46 -3.48 -22.33
CA GLU A 187 19.70 -2.03 -22.16
C GLU A 187 21.06 -1.74 -21.53
N ALA A 188 21.52 -2.59 -20.60
CA ALA A 188 22.84 -2.43 -19.99
C ALA A 188 23.97 -2.61 -20.99
N LEU A 189 23.84 -3.56 -21.92
CA LEU A 189 24.81 -3.80 -23.02
C LEU A 189 24.83 -2.66 -24.04
N GLU A 190 23.69 -2.01 -24.27
CA GLU A 190 23.61 -0.83 -25.14
C GLU A 190 24.21 0.42 -24.47
N LYS A 191 24.00 0.59 -23.17
CA LYS A 191 24.43 1.77 -22.41
C LYS A 191 25.89 1.73 -21.95
N ASN A 192 26.50 0.55 -21.84
CA ASN A 192 27.86 0.39 -21.32
C ASN A 192 28.78 -0.30 -22.34
N GLU A 193 29.64 0.49 -22.99
CA GLU A 193 30.62 0.00 -23.97
C GLU A 193 31.62 -1.00 -23.39
N GLU A 194 32.04 -0.83 -22.12
CA GLU A 194 32.98 -1.74 -21.45
C GLU A 194 32.34 -3.13 -21.27
N LEU A 195 31.08 -3.19 -20.81
CA LEU A 195 30.34 -4.44 -20.69
C LEU A 195 30.19 -5.14 -22.04
N GLN A 196 29.91 -4.37 -23.09
CA GLN A 196 29.79 -4.89 -24.45
C GLN A 196 31.14 -5.44 -24.97
N GLN A 197 32.25 -4.75 -24.70
CA GLN A 197 33.58 -5.19 -25.09
C GLN A 197 33.99 -6.47 -24.34
N LEU A 198 33.71 -6.57 -23.04
CA LEU A 198 33.95 -7.80 -22.27
C LEU A 198 33.18 -8.99 -22.87
N CYS A 199 31.89 -8.82 -23.20
CA CYS A 199 31.10 -9.88 -23.85
C CYS A 199 31.63 -10.27 -25.25
N LYS A 200 32.27 -9.35 -25.97
CA LYS A 200 32.85 -9.64 -27.30
C LYS A 200 34.20 -10.34 -27.21
N ASN A 201 35.01 -9.98 -26.22
CA ASN A 201 36.41 -10.38 -26.12
C ASN A 201 36.64 -11.58 -25.21
N GLU A 202 35.79 -11.78 -24.20
CA GLU A 202 35.93 -12.83 -23.19
C GLU A 202 34.75 -13.80 -23.29
N GLU A 203 35.03 -15.03 -23.74
CA GLU A 203 34.00 -16.06 -23.96
C GLU A 203 33.25 -16.43 -22.67
N GLU A 204 33.95 -16.47 -21.53
CA GLU A 204 33.34 -16.71 -20.21
C GLU A 204 32.31 -15.63 -19.84
N VAL A 205 32.56 -14.36 -20.18
CA VAL A 205 31.63 -13.26 -19.90
C VAL A 205 30.42 -13.33 -20.82
N ARG A 206 30.63 -13.70 -22.09
CA ARG A 206 29.53 -13.92 -23.04
C ARG A 206 28.59 -15.01 -22.54
N GLU A 207 29.13 -16.17 -22.15
CA GLU A 207 28.33 -17.28 -21.62
C GLU A 207 27.59 -16.89 -20.33
N LEU A 208 28.26 -16.18 -19.42
CA LEU A 208 27.65 -15.62 -18.21
C LEU A 208 26.43 -14.75 -18.54
N ILE A 209 26.57 -13.80 -19.47
CA ILE A 209 25.52 -12.86 -19.82
C ILE A 209 24.39 -13.53 -20.60
N ASP A 210 24.69 -14.43 -21.54
CA ASP A 210 23.67 -15.14 -22.31
C ASP A 210 22.79 -16.04 -21.41
N LEU A 211 23.41 -16.75 -20.45
CA LEU A 211 22.67 -17.50 -19.44
C LEU A 211 21.87 -16.57 -18.52
N ALA A 212 22.46 -15.46 -18.09
CA ALA A 212 21.76 -14.48 -17.24
C ALA A 212 20.54 -13.87 -17.94
N ARG A 213 20.60 -13.61 -19.25
CA ARG A 213 19.46 -13.13 -20.06
C ARG A 213 18.30 -14.12 -20.06
N SER A 214 18.57 -15.42 -20.05
CA SER A 214 17.51 -16.44 -19.99
C SER A 214 16.81 -16.54 -18.62
N LEU A 215 17.41 -16.00 -17.57
CA LEU A 215 16.92 -16.05 -16.19
C LEU A 215 16.44 -14.69 -15.67
N GLU A 216 16.77 -13.60 -16.36
CA GLU A 216 16.35 -12.24 -15.99
C GLU A 216 14.82 -12.15 -15.88
N GLY A 217 14.35 -11.54 -14.79
CA GLY A 217 12.92 -11.34 -14.55
C GLY A 217 12.18 -12.56 -13.99
N LEU A 218 12.79 -13.75 -13.94
CA LEU A 218 12.17 -14.90 -13.28
C LEU A 218 11.96 -14.64 -11.78
N VAL A 219 10.84 -15.14 -11.24
CA VAL A 219 10.54 -15.07 -9.81
C VAL A 219 11.49 -15.98 -9.04
N ARG A 220 12.19 -15.42 -8.06
CA ARG A 220 13.22 -16.11 -7.28
C ARG A 220 12.80 -16.39 -5.85
N ASN A 221 12.17 -15.42 -5.20
CA ASN A 221 11.84 -15.51 -3.79
C ASN A 221 10.52 -14.84 -3.47
N VAL A 222 9.95 -15.28 -2.36
CA VAL A 222 8.78 -14.67 -1.73
C VAL A 222 9.27 -13.67 -0.69
N GLY A 223 8.60 -12.52 -0.61
CA GLY A 223 8.73 -11.55 0.45
C GLY A 223 7.36 -11.09 0.94
N THR A 224 7.36 -10.27 1.99
CA THR A 224 6.14 -9.64 2.53
C THR A 224 6.04 -8.22 2.02
N HIS A 225 4.87 -7.81 1.53
CA HIS A 225 4.64 -6.43 1.11
C HIS A 225 4.82 -5.49 2.30
N ALA A 226 5.65 -4.45 2.12
CA ALA A 226 6.03 -3.52 3.19
C ALA A 226 4.89 -2.61 3.67
N GLY A 227 3.70 -2.68 3.08
CA GLY A 227 2.54 -1.89 3.48
C GLY A 227 1.18 -2.50 3.15
N GLY A 228 1.13 -3.76 2.69
CA GLY A 228 -0.08 -4.35 2.13
C GLY A 228 -0.73 -5.27 3.14
N VAL A 229 -1.96 -4.95 3.56
CA VAL A 229 -2.78 -5.79 4.43
C VAL A 229 -4.13 -5.97 3.78
N VAL A 230 -4.62 -7.20 3.77
CA VAL A 230 -5.96 -7.56 3.29
C VAL A 230 -6.82 -7.92 4.48
N ILE A 231 -8.04 -7.41 4.50
CA ILE A 231 -9.08 -7.74 5.49
C ILE A 231 -10.30 -8.26 4.72
N ALA A 232 -10.75 -9.47 5.04
CA ALA A 232 -11.89 -10.11 4.41
C ALA A 232 -13.09 -10.25 5.37
N PRO A 233 -14.33 -10.29 4.86
CA PRO A 233 -15.51 -10.49 5.71
C PRO A 233 -15.63 -11.93 6.24
N GLU A 234 -15.08 -12.90 5.50
CA GLU A 234 -15.02 -14.33 5.82
C GLU A 234 -13.55 -14.79 5.83
N PRO A 235 -13.23 -16.03 6.25
CA PRO A 235 -11.86 -16.54 6.17
C PRO A 235 -11.24 -16.32 4.78
N LEU A 236 -10.00 -15.84 4.74
CA LEU A 236 -9.30 -15.47 3.50
C LEU A 236 -9.23 -16.64 2.51
N THR A 237 -9.18 -17.87 3.01
CA THR A 237 -9.17 -19.10 2.20
C THR A 237 -10.44 -19.30 1.36
N ASN A 238 -11.52 -18.58 1.65
CA ASN A 238 -12.72 -18.57 0.80
C ASN A 238 -12.52 -17.73 -0.47
N PHE A 239 -11.57 -16.79 -0.45
CA PHE A 239 -11.30 -15.86 -1.55
C PHE A 239 -9.99 -16.17 -2.27
N MET A 240 -8.95 -16.59 -1.55
CA MET A 240 -7.61 -16.81 -2.10
C MET A 240 -6.79 -17.81 -1.28
N PRO A 241 -5.84 -18.51 -1.92
CA PRO A 241 -4.88 -19.34 -1.18
C PRO A 241 -3.87 -18.47 -0.41
N LEU A 242 -3.35 -19.05 0.68
CA LEU A 242 -2.34 -18.42 1.54
C LEU A 242 -0.99 -19.13 1.39
N TYR A 243 0.09 -18.37 1.47
CA TYR A 243 1.47 -18.86 1.62
C TYR A 243 1.88 -18.75 3.09
N CYS A 244 2.41 -19.83 3.66
CA CYS A 244 2.82 -19.86 5.06
C CYS A 244 4.26 -20.35 5.17
N GLU A 245 5.12 -19.56 5.81
CA GLU A 245 6.44 -20.04 6.21
C GLU A 245 6.35 -20.83 7.53
N PRO A 246 7.19 -21.85 7.74
CA PRO A 246 7.23 -22.59 9.00
C PRO A 246 7.45 -21.66 10.21
N GLY A 247 6.44 -21.53 11.07
CA GLY A 247 6.49 -20.64 12.24
C GLY A 247 6.35 -19.14 11.93
N GLY A 248 6.03 -18.79 10.67
CA GLY A 248 5.91 -17.42 10.19
C GLY A 248 4.46 -16.94 10.00
N ILE A 249 4.33 -15.73 9.46
CA ILE A 249 3.05 -15.08 9.16
C ILE A 249 2.45 -15.67 7.88
N SER A 250 1.14 -15.81 7.82
CA SER A 250 0.42 -16.17 6.58
C SER A 250 0.33 -14.97 5.66
N LEU A 251 0.75 -15.14 4.40
CA LEU A 251 0.68 -14.16 3.32
C LEU A 251 -0.39 -14.59 2.31
N THR A 252 -0.97 -13.63 1.58
CA THR A 252 -1.76 -13.96 0.37
C THR A 252 -0.88 -14.66 -0.66
N GLN A 253 -1.42 -15.43 -1.60
CA GLN A 253 -0.62 -15.87 -2.77
C GLN A 253 -0.78 -14.95 -3.98
N LEU A 254 -1.77 -14.06 -3.93
CA LEU A 254 -1.98 -13.02 -4.94
C LEU A 254 -1.24 -11.75 -4.50
N ASP A 255 -0.50 -11.14 -5.42
CA ASP A 255 0.13 -9.84 -5.24
C ASP A 255 -0.88 -8.69 -5.40
N LYS A 256 -0.41 -7.44 -5.26
CA LYS A 256 -1.25 -6.22 -5.31
C LYS A 256 -1.75 -5.92 -6.72
#